data_AF-A0AAD1YSX5-F1
#
_entry.id   AF-A0AAD1YSX5-F1
#
_cell.length_a   1.000
_cell.length_b   1.000
_cell.length_c   1.000
_cell.angle_alpha   90.00
_cell.angle_beta   90.00
_cell.angle_gamma   90.00
#
_symmetry.space_group_name_H-M   'P 1'
#
loop_
_entity.id
_entity.type
_entity.pdbx_description
1 polymer ?
#
loop_
_entity_poly.entity_id
_entity_poly.type
_entity_poly.pdbx_seq_one_letter_code
_entity_poly.pdbx_strand_id
1 'polypeptide(L)'
;MDSLVKMVFFNFTLFFCLGMAMAGQENSIIEPSSREDSVNWAGYGEEKLSTVVINGKVICHSKASMRMNPISGASVAVLCGTNGATSKSWAEGTTDDHGEFFIDLPSHLHAIPNLESICCVKVHHLPESSPCRQSFTEKHKGIKLTSIGEGIRTYTTHNIRLMPHKRA
;
A
#
# COMPACT_ATOMS: atom_id res chain seq x y z
N MET A 1 -22.19 -50.58 31.85
CA MET A 1 -21.11 -51.18 31.00
C MET A 1 -19.84 -50.32 30.98
N ASP A 2 -19.63 -49.51 32.02
CA ASP A 2 -18.86 -48.26 31.92
C ASP A 2 -17.39 -48.43 32.34
N SER A 3 -17.08 -49.49 33.08
CA SER A 3 -15.72 -49.78 33.54
C SER A 3 -14.84 -50.38 32.42
N LEU A 4 -15.41 -51.26 31.60
CA LEU A 4 -14.72 -51.87 30.45
C LEU A 4 -14.32 -50.83 29.40
N VAL A 5 -15.23 -49.92 29.05
CA VAL A 5 -14.97 -48.84 28.09
C VAL A 5 -13.83 -47.94 28.59
N LYS A 6 -13.86 -47.52 29.86
CA LYS A 6 -12.79 -46.70 30.46
C LYS A 6 -11.43 -47.40 30.46
N MET A 7 -11.39 -48.71 30.73
CA MET A 7 -10.14 -49.47 30.72
C MET A 7 -9.55 -49.63 29.31
N VAL A 8 -10.38 -49.76 28.27
CA VAL A 8 -9.95 -49.78 26.87
C VAL A 8 -9.37 -48.41 26.45
N PHE A 9 -10.06 -47.31 26.76
CA PHE A 9 -9.55 -45.96 26.45
C PHE A 9 -8.21 -45.66 27.15
N PHE A 10 -8.04 -46.07 28.41
CA PHE A 10 -6.80 -45.84 29.14
C PHE A 10 -5.60 -46.60 28.54
N ASN A 11 -5.79 -47.87 28.17
CA ASN A 11 -4.75 -48.66 27.51
C ASN A 11 -4.37 -48.11 26.12
N PHE A 12 -5.35 -47.67 25.33
CA PHE A 12 -5.09 -47.09 24.01
C PHE A 12 -4.28 -45.78 24.11
N THR A 13 -4.57 -44.96 25.12
CA THR A 13 -3.84 -43.70 25.36
C THR A 13 -2.39 -43.97 25.80
N LEU A 14 -2.15 -44.97 26.65
CA LEU A 14 -0.80 -45.31 27.13
C LEU A 14 0.10 -45.83 25.99
N PHE A 15 -0.47 -46.59 25.05
CA PHE A 15 0.27 -47.14 23.90
C PHE A 15 0.73 -46.06 22.91
N PHE A 16 -0.06 -44.99 22.74
CA PHE A 16 0.25 -43.91 21.81
C PHE A 16 1.39 -42.99 22.32
N CYS A 17 1.50 -42.80 23.63
CA CYS A 17 2.55 -41.95 24.23
C CYS A 17 3.95 -42.60 24.22
N LEU A 18 4.05 -43.93 24.20
CA LEU A 18 5.36 -44.63 24.18
C LEU A 18 6.01 -44.68 22.78
N GLY A 19 5.27 -44.35 21.72
CA GLY A 19 5.72 -44.49 20.32
C GLY A 19 6.48 -43.30 19.71
N MET A 20 6.72 -42.22 20.46
CA MET A 20 7.33 -40.98 19.93
C MET A 20 8.82 -40.78 20.29
N ALA A 21 9.54 -41.84 20.63
CA ALA A 21 10.99 -41.80 20.84
C ALA A 21 11.71 -42.64 19.78
N MET A 22 12.84 -42.13 19.26
CA MET A 22 13.64 -42.60 18.11
C MET A 22 13.06 -42.18 16.74
N ALA A 23 13.82 -41.67 15.76
CA ALA A 23 15.21 -41.19 15.74
C ALA A 23 15.41 -40.20 14.56
N GLY A 24 16.39 -39.29 14.65
CA GLY A 24 16.60 -38.22 13.66
C GLY A 24 17.99 -37.56 13.76
N GLN A 25 19.03 -38.37 13.57
CA GLN A 25 20.46 -38.03 13.45
C GLN A 25 20.93 -38.67 12.12
N GLU A 26 21.77 -38.14 11.23
CA GLU A 26 22.58 -36.90 11.13
C GLU A 26 22.26 -36.29 9.71
N ASN A 27 22.84 -35.20 9.19
CA ASN A 27 24.01 -34.38 9.56
C ASN A 27 23.83 -32.89 9.14
N SER A 28 24.77 -32.02 9.48
CA SER A 28 24.72 -30.56 9.18
C SER A 28 25.91 -30.05 8.35
N ILE A 29 25.67 -29.74 7.07
CA ILE A 29 26.45 -28.73 6.32
C ILE A 29 25.46 -27.93 5.47
N ILE A 30 25.01 -26.79 5.99
CA ILE A 30 24.23 -25.79 5.24
C ILE A 30 25.17 -24.63 4.91
N GLU A 31 25.42 -24.46 3.62
CA GLU A 31 26.07 -23.29 3.05
C GLU A 31 25.17 -22.05 3.26
N PRO A 32 25.71 -20.91 3.74
CA PRO A 32 24.88 -19.77 4.14
C PRO A 32 24.39 -18.97 2.93
N SER A 33 23.40 -19.51 2.22
CA SER A 33 22.56 -18.75 1.29
C SER A 33 21.87 -17.59 2.03
N SER A 34 21.75 -16.44 1.36
CA SER A 34 21.37 -15.15 1.92
C SER A 34 20.05 -15.16 2.70
N ARG A 35 20.05 -14.55 3.90
CA ARG A 35 18.96 -14.56 4.91
C ARG A 35 17.72 -13.71 4.54
N GLU A 36 17.44 -13.53 3.26
CA GLU A 36 16.42 -12.58 2.77
C GLU A 36 15.15 -13.30 2.27
N ASP A 37 15.25 -14.55 1.79
CA ASP A 37 14.15 -15.28 1.15
C ASP A 37 13.38 -16.27 2.07
N SER A 38 13.47 -16.13 3.39
CA SER A 38 13.00 -17.16 4.36
C SER A 38 11.91 -16.69 5.34
N VAL A 39 10.94 -15.89 4.89
CA VAL A 39 9.89 -15.33 5.78
C VAL A 39 8.49 -15.96 5.58
N ASN A 40 8.23 -16.69 4.50
CA ASN A 40 6.86 -17.08 4.09
C ASN A 40 6.42 -18.53 4.46
N TRP A 41 6.86 -19.08 5.59
CA TRP A 41 6.55 -20.48 5.98
C TRP A 41 5.53 -20.67 7.11
N ALA A 42 5.01 -19.60 7.72
CA ALA A 42 3.81 -19.69 8.55
C ALA A 42 2.56 -19.60 7.65
N GLY A 43 1.76 -20.67 7.59
CA GLY A 43 0.65 -20.86 6.64
C GLY A 43 -0.58 -19.93 6.76
N TYR A 44 -0.42 -18.71 7.28
CA TYR A 44 -1.36 -17.60 7.12
C TYR A 44 -0.94 -16.77 5.91
N GLY A 45 -1.08 -17.37 4.72
CA GLY A 45 -0.79 -16.69 3.46
C GLY A 45 -1.85 -15.64 3.15
N GLU A 46 -1.60 -14.39 3.56
CA GLU A 46 -2.28 -13.23 2.96
C GLU A 46 -1.72 -13.00 1.55
N GLU A 47 -2.21 -13.77 0.58
CA GLU A 47 -1.89 -13.55 -0.83
C GLU A 47 -2.35 -12.15 -1.24
N LYS A 48 -1.41 -11.33 -1.71
CA LYS A 48 -1.63 -9.92 -2.04
C LYS A 48 -2.55 -9.82 -3.26
N LEU A 49 -3.86 -9.70 -3.01
CA LEU A 49 -4.96 -9.76 -3.99
C LEU A 49 -4.75 -8.87 -5.25
N SER A 50 -4.02 -7.76 -5.11
CA SER A 50 -3.34 -7.06 -6.21
C SER A 50 -2.35 -6.05 -5.63
N THR A 51 -1.46 -5.48 -6.45
CA THR A 51 -0.80 -4.21 -6.11
C THR A 51 -1.57 -3.08 -6.79
N VAL A 52 -1.85 -1.99 -6.07
CA VAL A 52 -2.43 -0.78 -6.66
C VAL A 52 -1.47 0.38 -6.46
N VAL A 53 -0.97 0.94 -7.55
CA VAL A 53 -0.02 2.07 -7.55
C VAL A 53 -0.69 3.27 -8.19
N ILE A 54 -0.65 4.43 -7.52
CA ILE A 54 -1.12 5.70 -8.08
C ILE A 54 0.08 6.62 -8.31
N ASN A 55 0.24 7.09 -9.54
CA ASN A 55 1.31 8.02 -9.90
C ASN A 55 0.81 9.37 -10.42
N GLY A 56 1.71 10.33 -10.52
CA GLY A 56 1.42 11.64 -11.08
C GLY A 56 2.56 12.62 -10.86
N LYS A 57 2.34 13.87 -11.29
CA LYS A 57 3.35 14.95 -11.20
C LYS A 57 2.74 16.24 -10.69
N VAL A 58 3.31 16.84 -9.65
CA VAL A 58 2.90 18.14 -9.10
C VAL A 58 3.76 19.23 -9.71
N ILE A 59 3.13 20.19 -10.40
CA ILE A 59 3.79 21.31 -11.06
C ILE A 59 3.18 22.65 -10.66
N CYS A 60 4.03 23.61 -10.31
CA CYS A 60 3.66 25.00 -10.07
C CYS A 60 3.74 25.81 -11.37
N HIS A 61 2.62 26.38 -11.80
CA HIS A 61 2.56 27.27 -12.96
C HIS A 61 2.75 28.74 -12.53
N SER A 62 3.98 29.23 -12.59
CA SER A 62 4.28 30.62 -12.23
C SER A 62 3.90 31.60 -13.36
N LYS A 63 2.86 32.42 -13.12
CA LYS A 63 2.42 33.46 -14.08
C LYS A 63 3.52 34.49 -14.40
N ALA A 64 4.45 34.71 -13.47
CA ALA A 64 5.53 35.69 -13.64
C ALA A 64 6.66 35.21 -14.58
N SER A 65 6.81 33.90 -14.79
CA SER A 65 7.89 33.33 -15.62
C SER A 65 7.40 32.52 -16.82
N MET A 66 6.09 32.25 -16.93
CA MET A 66 5.49 31.28 -17.86
C MET A 66 6.11 29.86 -17.81
N ARG A 67 6.92 29.57 -16.78
CA ARG A 67 7.55 28.26 -16.58
C ARG A 67 6.69 27.39 -15.65
N MET A 68 6.58 26.12 -16.01
CA MET A 68 6.06 25.07 -15.14
C MET A 68 7.23 24.49 -14.35
N ASN A 69 7.25 24.71 -13.04
CA ASN A 69 8.31 24.22 -12.17
C ASN A 69 7.80 22.97 -11.42
N PRO A 70 8.52 21.84 -11.43
CA PRO A 70 8.18 20.71 -10.55
C PRO A 70 8.30 21.12 -9.08
N ILE A 71 7.59 20.42 -8.20
CA ILE A 71 7.64 20.64 -6.76
C ILE A 71 8.14 19.36 -6.09
N SER A 72 9.43 19.34 -5.71
CA SER A 72 10.00 18.30 -4.84
C SER A 72 9.51 18.46 -3.41
N GLY A 73 9.34 17.37 -2.66
CA GLY A 73 8.98 17.41 -1.23
C GLY A 73 7.55 17.85 -0.91
N ALA A 74 6.61 17.81 -1.87
CA ALA A 74 5.19 18.04 -1.60
C ALA A 74 4.55 16.73 -1.13
N SER A 75 3.80 16.77 -0.02
CA SER A 75 3.05 15.58 0.42
C SER A 75 1.72 15.50 -0.32
N VAL A 76 1.35 14.29 -0.72
CA VAL A 76 0.23 14.01 -1.63
C VAL A 76 -0.58 12.87 -1.04
N ALA A 77 -1.86 13.13 -0.78
CA ALA A 77 -2.80 12.17 -0.22
C ALA A 77 -3.76 11.63 -1.28
N VAL A 78 -3.94 10.32 -1.32
CA VAL A 78 -5.06 9.63 -1.96
C VAL A 78 -6.20 9.57 -0.96
N LEU A 79 -7.38 10.05 -1.34
CA LEU A 79 -8.59 10.05 -0.54
C LEU A 79 -9.64 9.17 -1.25
N CYS A 80 -10.00 8.05 -0.63
CA CYS A 80 -11.00 7.10 -1.12
C CYS A 80 -12.25 7.12 -0.22
N GLY A 81 -13.41 7.36 -0.82
CA GLY A 81 -14.69 7.28 -0.10
C GLY A 81 -15.86 7.83 -0.90
N THR A 82 -17.04 7.29 -0.65
CA THR A 82 -18.30 7.79 -1.23
C THR A 82 -18.69 9.14 -0.61
N ASN A 83 -19.36 9.99 -1.39
CA ASN A 83 -19.91 11.25 -0.88
C ASN A 83 -20.92 10.95 0.24
N GLY A 84 -20.69 11.55 1.42
CA GLY A 84 -21.50 11.34 2.62
C GLY A 84 -20.93 10.33 3.63
N ALA A 85 -19.86 9.60 3.31
CA ALA A 85 -19.17 8.76 4.28
C ALA A 85 -18.47 9.60 5.38
N THR A 86 -18.67 9.23 6.65
CA THR A 86 -18.05 9.88 7.82
C THR A 86 -16.57 9.56 7.98
N SER A 87 -16.11 8.44 7.44
CA SER A 87 -14.68 8.10 7.33
C SER A 87 -14.29 7.98 5.86
N LYS A 88 -13.10 8.48 5.54
CA LYS A 88 -12.45 8.28 4.24
C LYS A 88 -11.17 7.50 4.49
N SER A 89 -11.00 6.38 3.79
CA SER A 89 -9.73 5.67 3.80
C SER A 89 -8.74 6.45 2.94
N TRP A 90 -7.49 6.54 3.37
CA TRP A 90 -6.49 7.37 2.73
C TRP A 90 -5.10 6.73 2.76
N ALA A 91 -4.25 7.19 1.85
CA ALA A 91 -2.83 6.87 1.77
C ALA A 91 -2.07 8.16 1.43
N GLU A 92 -0.80 8.26 1.81
CA GLU A 92 0.03 9.43 1.55
C GLU A 92 1.39 9.02 0.98
N GLY A 93 1.94 9.88 0.12
CA GLY A 93 3.32 9.83 -0.33
C GLY A 93 3.87 11.23 -0.53
N THR A 94 5.12 11.33 -0.96
CA THR A 94 5.82 12.60 -1.20
C THR A 94 6.36 12.64 -2.62
N THR A 95 6.44 13.83 -3.22
CA THR A 95 7.04 14.01 -4.54
C THR A 95 8.57 14.02 -4.52
N ASP A 96 9.17 13.44 -5.56
CA ASP A 96 10.60 13.41 -5.85
C ASP A 96 11.13 14.75 -6.41
N ASP A 97 12.42 14.80 -6.75
CA ASP A 97 13.07 15.98 -7.32
C ASP A 97 12.51 16.45 -8.67
N HIS A 98 11.83 15.56 -9.40
CA HIS A 98 11.11 15.87 -10.63
C HIS A 98 9.65 16.26 -10.38
N GLY A 99 9.21 16.33 -9.13
CA GLY A 99 7.84 16.57 -8.72
C GLY A 99 6.90 15.39 -8.95
N GLU A 100 7.42 14.21 -9.22
CA GLU A 100 6.67 12.97 -9.46
C GLU A 100 6.43 12.22 -8.15
N PHE A 101 5.27 11.59 -8.03
CA PHE A 101 4.93 10.75 -6.87
C PHE A 101 4.48 9.38 -7.33
N PHE A 102 4.74 8.39 -6.47
CA PHE A 102 4.26 7.02 -6.59
C PHE A 102 3.73 6.62 -5.21
N ILE A 103 2.44 6.27 -5.13
CA ILE A 103 1.77 5.89 -3.89
C ILE A 103 1.21 4.49 -4.07
N ASP A 104 1.83 3.54 -3.38
CA ASP A 104 1.27 2.21 -3.18
C ASP A 104 0.09 2.32 -2.22
N LEU A 105 -1.08 1.85 -2.63
CA LEU A 105 -2.22 1.81 -1.73
C LEU A 105 -2.06 0.67 -0.71
N PRO A 106 -2.48 0.84 0.55
CA PRO A 106 -2.62 -0.25 1.50
C PRO A 106 -3.66 -1.29 1.05
N SER A 107 -3.51 -2.53 1.52
CA SER A 107 -4.30 -3.71 1.11
C SER A 107 -5.82 -3.51 1.16
N HIS A 108 -6.33 -2.84 2.21
CA HIS A 108 -7.76 -2.58 2.37
C HIS A 108 -8.36 -1.68 1.27
N LEU A 109 -7.55 -0.89 0.55
CA LEU A 109 -8.00 -0.10 -0.60
C LEU A 109 -8.00 -0.91 -1.91
N HIS A 110 -7.31 -2.05 -1.98
CA HIS A 110 -7.25 -2.87 -3.20
C HIS A 110 -8.60 -3.50 -3.54
N ALA A 111 -9.40 -3.83 -2.52
CA ALA A 111 -10.73 -4.40 -2.68
C ALA A 111 -11.78 -3.40 -3.22
N ILE A 112 -11.45 -2.10 -3.32
CA ILE A 112 -12.40 -1.08 -3.79
C ILE A 112 -12.67 -1.27 -5.31
N PRO A 113 -13.92 -1.56 -5.72
CA PRO A 113 -14.28 -1.58 -7.13
C PRO A 113 -14.31 -0.15 -7.69
N ASN A 114 -13.99 0.03 -8.96
CA ASN A 114 -14.07 1.32 -9.65
C ASN A 114 -13.34 2.47 -8.93
N LEU A 115 -12.08 2.24 -8.53
CA LEU A 115 -11.20 3.23 -7.87
C LEU A 115 -11.24 4.63 -8.53
N GLU A 116 -11.40 4.73 -9.86
CA GLU A 116 -11.48 5.99 -10.62
C GLU A 116 -12.66 6.90 -10.23
N SER A 117 -13.77 6.34 -9.72
CA SER A 117 -14.95 7.11 -9.29
C SER A 117 -15.04 7.32 -7.78
N ILE A 118 -14.29 6.55 -6.98
CA ILE A 118 -14.33 6.58 -5.51
C ILE A 118 -13.12 7.31 -4.92
N CYS A 119 -11.98 7.31 -5.61
CA CYS A 119 -10.73 7.85 -5.13
C CYS A 119 -10.29 9.09 -5.90
N CYS A 120 -9.75 10.05 -5.17
CA CYS A 120 -9.17 11.27 -5.72
C CYS A 120 -7.87 11.63 -4.99
N VAL A 121 -6.98 12.34 -5.68
CA VAL A 121 -5.69 12.76 -5.14
C VAL A 121 -5.73 14.25 -4.82
N LYS A 122 -5.18 14.61 -3.66
CA LYS A 122 -5.02 15.97 -3.16
C LYS A 122 -3.55 16.15 -2.76
N VAL A 123 -2.94 17.27 -3.13
CA VAL A 123 -1.67 17.69 -2.48
C VAL A 123 -2.03 18.10 -1.04
N HIS A 124 -1.54 17.37 -0.05
CA HIS A 124 -1.86 17.60 1.36
C HIS A 124 -0.97 18.71 1.95
N HIS A 125 0.32 18.71 1.63
CA HIS A 125 1.28 19.72 2.09
C HIS A 125 2.20 20.21 0.96
N LEU A 126 2.61 21.48 1.02
CA LEU A 126 3.63 22.06 0.14
C LEU A 126 4.83 22.52 0.98
N PRO A 127 6.07 22.22 0.55
CA PRO A 127 7.27 22.59 1.28
C PRO A 127 7.45 24.12 1.31
N GLU A 128 8.19 24.59 2.28
CA GLU A 128 8.38 26.04 2.53
C GLU A 128 8.97 26.80 1.33
N SER A 129 9.86 26.14 0.59
CA SER A 129 10.54 26.62 -0.61
C SER A 129 9.66 26.63 -1.87
N SER A 130 8.43 26.10 -1.81
CA SER A 130 7.58 25.95 -3.00
C SER A 130 7.16 27.30 -3.58
N PRO A 131 7.37 27.56 -4.88
CA PRO A 131 6.90 28.79 -5.53
C PRO A 131 5.37 28.91 -5.58
N CYS A 132 4.63 27.86 -5.22
CA CYS A 132 3.16 27.83 -5.10
C CYS A 132 2.66 27.75 -3.63
N ARG A 133 3.52 27.97 -2.62
CA ARG A 133 3.13 27.87 -1.19
C ARG A 133 1.95 28.79 -0.82
N GLN A 134 1.95 30.03 -1.30
CA GLN A 134 0.87 31.01 -1.05
C GLN A 134 -0.41 30.73 -1.86
N SER A 135 -0.51 29.57 -2.52
CA SER A 135 -1.49 29.35 -3.57
C SER A 135 -2.02 27.93 -3.68
N PHE A 136 -2.15 27.27 -2.53
CA PHE A 136 -2.81 25.99 -2.49
C PHE A 136 -4.34 26.16 -2.61
N THR A 137 -4.83 26.35 -3.84
CA THR A 137 -6.25 26.11 -4.13
C THR A 137 -6.46 24.61 -4.18
N GLU A 138 -7.02 24.08 -3.10
CA GLU A 138 -7.35 22.67 -2.91
C GLU A 138 -8.28 22.18 -4.01
N LYS A 139 -7.70 21.52 -5.02
CA LYS A 139 -8.43 20.84 -6.09
C LYS A 139 -8.06 19.38 -6.09
N HIS A 140 -9.04 18.55 -5.76
CA HIS A 140 -8.92 17.11 -5.90
C HIS A 140 -8.80 16.76 -7.39
N LYS A 141 -7.94 15.79 -7.69
CA LYS A 141 -7.72 15.26 -9.03
C LYS A 141 -8.19 13.81 -9.08
N GLY A 142 -9.17 13.51 -9.92
CA GLY A 142 -9.55 12.12 -10.18
C GLY A 142 -8.39 11.33 -10.77
N ILE A 143 -8.37 10.03 -10.51
CA ILE A 143 -7.38 9.09 -11.04
C ILE A 143 -7.93 8.39 -12.27
N LYS A 144 -7.03 7.99 -13.17
CA LYS A 144 -7.36 7.21 -14.37
C LYS A 144 -6.51 5.95 -14.44
N LEU A 145 -7.11 4.81 -14.75
CA LEU A 145 -6.39 3.55 -14.99
C LEU A 145 -5.47 3.68 -16.21
N THR A 146 -4.23 3.21 -16.09
CA THR A 146 -3.23 3.21 -17.18
C THR A 146 -2.74 1.83 -17.55
N SER A 147 -2.65 0.90 -16.59
CA SER A 147 -2.19 -0.47 -16.83
C SER A 147 -2.86 -1.48 -15.88
N ILE A 148 -3.08 -2.69 -16.38
CA ILE A 148 -3.39 -3.90 -15.60
C ILE A 148 -2.49 -5.02 -16.13
N GLY A 149 -1.68 -5.63 -15.26
CA GLY A 149 -0.83 -6.77 -15.60
C GLY A 149 -0.08 -7.28 -14.37
N GLU A 150 0.27 -8.57 -14.34
CA GLU A 150 1.10 -9.17 -13.26
C GLU A 150 0.54 -8.95 -11.83
N GLY A 151 -0.78 -8.86 -11.68
CA GLY A 151 -1.44 -8.53 -10.42
C GLY A 151 -1.34 -7.05 -10.01
N ILE A 152 -0.70 -6.20 -10.82
CA ILE A 152 -0.55 -4.76 -10.60
C ILE A 152 -1.59 -3.97 -11.40
N ARG A 153 -2.26 -3.01 -10.74
CA ARG A 153 -3.10 -1.99 -11.36
C ARG A 153 -2.45 -0.63 -11.16
N THR A 154 -2.05 0.02 -12.25
CA THR A 154 -1.44 1.36 -12.20
C THR A 154 -2.47 2.40 -12.60
N TYR A 155 -2.60 3.44 -11.78
CA TYR A 155 -3.44 4.60 -12.01
C TYR A 155 -2.57 5.86 -12.10
N THR A 156 -3.05 6.87 -12.83
CA THR A 156 -2.39 8.17 -12.93
C THR A 156 -3.34 9.32 -12.62
N THR A 157 -2.82 10.39 -12.02
CA THR A 157 -3.49 11.70 -11.99
C THR A 157 -3.12 12.58 -13.20
N HIS A 158 -2.18 12.14 -14.03
CA HIS A 158 -1.38 13.01 -14.90
C HIS A 158 -0.78 14.19 -14.08
N ASN A 159 -0.72 15.38 -14.66
CA ASN A 159 -0.14 16.56 -14.03
C ASN A 159 -1.17 17.31 -13.15
N ILE A 160 -0.87 17.43 -11.86
CA ILE A 160 -1.55 18.31 -10.90
C ILE A 160 -0.93 19.71 -11.03
N ARG A 161 -1.71 20.65 -11.58
CA ARG A 161 -1.27 22.04 -11.82
C ARG A 161 -1.71 22.96 -10.70
N LEU A 162 -0.75 23.48 -9.94
CA LEU A 162 -0.97 24.51 -8.94
C LEU A 162 -0.76 25.90 -9.57
N MET A 163 -1.55 26.89 -9.15
CA MET A 163 -1.50 28.26 -9.69
C MET A 163 -1.38 29.28 -8.56
N PRO A 164 -0.44 30.24 -8.64
CA PRO A 164 -0.35 31.39 -7.75
C PRO A 164 -1.68 32.09 -7.51
N HIS A 165 -2.02 32.29 -6.24
CA HIS A 165 -3.17 33.05 -5.80
C HIS A 165 -2.83 34.53 -6.00
N LYS A 166 -3.79 35.32 -6.47
CA LYS A 166 -3.62 36.77 -6.42
C LYS A 166 -3.75 37.18 -4.96
N ARG A 167 -2.75 37.87 -4.41
CA ARG A 167 -3.06 38.81 -3.32
C ARG A 167 -4.01 39.86 -3.94
N ALA A 168 -5.17 40.03 -3.30
CA ALA A 168 -6.02 41.20 -3.52
C ALA A 168 -5.39 42.42 -2.84
#